data_AF-A0AAU2KEP6-F1
#
_entry.id   AF-A0AAU2KEP6-F1
#
_cell.length_a   1.000
_cell.length_b   1.000
_cell.length_c   1.000
_cell.angle_alpha   90.00
_cell.angle_beta   90.00
_cell.angle_gamma   90.00
#
_symmetry.space_group_name_H-M   'P 1'
#
loop_
_entity.id
_entity.type
_entity.pdbx_description
1 polymer ?
#
loop_
_entity_poly.entity_id
_entity_poly.type
_entity_poly.pdbx_seq_one_letter_code
_entity_poly.pdbx_strand_id
1 'polypeptide(L)'
;MTSNLADRVAARTTQTRTPAVPATRGPQPAATLVQFVQQMRPEIERALPAHMGGADRIARIALTELRRVEHLAECSRESFAGALMTCSALGLEPGGVSGEAYLLPFWNKKIRGYEVQLVIGYQGMIKLFWQHPLAAGLDTGTVHEGDTFEYEYGLDPKLRHVPARGSAKGPATHYYAVARLANGGSAFVVLDVDDVEAIRKRSKAKDFGPWSTDYDAMACKTAVRQLFKLLPKSAELARAVAHDGTVRRDASPEGLDVPGEYIEGEIVEQPSVQGGEQPSVEDVPSQFAGWPEAAEPAAQ
;
A
#
# COMPACT_ATOMS: atom_id res chain seq x y z
N MET A 1 -49.11 19.42 -41.77
CA MET A 1 -49.19 19.77 -40.34
C MET A 1 -47.78 19.68 -39.77
N THR A 2 -47.09 20.81 -39.72
CA THR A 2 -45.67 20.94 -39.40
C THR A 2 -45.47 20.92 -37.88
N SER A 3 -44.92 19.84 -37.33
CA SER A 3 -44.58 19.75 -35.91
C SER A 3 -43.44 20.73 -35.61
N ASN A 4 -43.71 21.71 -34.75
CA ASN A 4 -42.78 22.78 -34.42
C ASN A 4 -41.61 22.21 -33.59
N LEU A 5 -40.39 22.64 -33.93
CA LEU A 5 -39.16 22.32 -33.21
C LEU A 5 -39.23 22.75 -31.72
N ALA A 6 -40.09 23.72 -31.40
CA ALA A 6 -40.38 24.18 -30.04
C ALA A 6 -40.95 23.07 -29.12
N ASP A 7 -41.81 22.18 -29.64
CA ASP A 7 -42.44 21.13 -28.83
C ASP A 7 -41.47 19.98 -28.50
N ARG A 8 -40.46 19.78 -29.37
CA ARG A 8 -39.40 18.77 -29.15
C ARG A 8 -38.32 19.25 -28.19
N VAL A 9 -38.16 20.55 -28.01
CA VAL A 9 -37.24 21.14 -27.01
C VAL A 9 -37.90 21.16 -25.63
N ALA A 10 -39.21 21.39 -25.54
CA ALA A 10 -39.96 21.37 -24.27
C ALA A 10 -40.02 19.97 -23.61
N ALA A 11 -40.01 18.89 -24.40
CA ALA A 11 -40.06 17.51 -23.89
C ALA A 11 -38.70 16.96 -23.40
N ARG A 12 -37.60 17.71 -23.53
CA ARG A 12 -36.26 17.31 -23.06
C ARG A 12 -35.87 17.93 -21.72
N THR A 13 -36.72 18.78 -21.14
CA THR A 13 -36.45 19.53 -19.89
C THR A 13 -37.03 18.85 -18.64
N THR A 14 -37.70 17.71 -18.79
CA THR A 14 -38.23 16.89 -17.69
C THR A 14 -37.46 15.57 -17.54
N GLN A 15 -36.14 15.63 -17.48
CA GLN A 15 -35.37 14.61 -16.76
C GLN A 15 -35.31 15.04 -15.29
N THR A 16 -35.89 14.20 -14.45
CA THR A 16 -35.81 14.19 -12.99
C THR A 16 -34.41 14.59 -12.50
N ARG A 17 -34.27 15.86 -12.07
CA ARG A 17 -33.16 16.29 -11.21
C ARG A 17 -33.36 15.57 -9.88
N THR A 18 -32.58 14.52 -9.67
CA THR A 18 -32.26 14.03 -8.31
C THR A 18 -31.84 15.25 -7.49
N PRO A 19 -32.39 15.48 -6.29
CA PRO A 19 -31.95 16.60 -5.47
C PRO A 19 -30.47 16.38 -5.14
N ALA A 20 -29.61 17.26 -5.64
CA ALA A 20 -28.23 17.35 -5.21
C ALA A 20 -28.26 17.69 -3.72
N VAL A 21 -27.84 16.73 -2.89
CA VAL A 21 -27.62 16.95 -1.46
C VAL A 21 -26.61 18.08 -1.32
N PRO A 22 -26.92 19.18 -0.61
CA PRO A 22 -25.95 20.25 -0.43
C PRO A 22 -24.78 19.73 0.39
N ALA A 23 -23.59 19.72 -0.20
CA ALA A 23 -22.33 19.42 0.48
C ALA A 23 -21.93 20.63 1.35
N THR A 24 -22.65 20.81 2.47
CA THR A 24 -22.21 21.67 3.56
C THR A 24 -21.71 20.73 4.66
N ARG A 25 -20.42 20.38 4.64
CA ARG A 25 -19.82 19.53 5.67
C ARG A 25 -18.88 20.35 6.53
N GLY A 26 -19.42 20.82 7.66
CA GLY A 26 -18.59 21.24 8.78
C GLY A 26 -17.87 20.04 9.41
N PRO A 27 -16.86 20.28 10.27
CA PRO A 27 -16.14 19.21 10.97
C PRO A 27 -17.11 18.32 11.75
N GLN A 28 -17.14 17.03 11.44
CA GLN A 28 -17.98 16.08 12.17
C GLN A 28 -17.34 15.72 13.51
N PRO A 29 -18.12 15.61 14.61
CA PRO A 29 -17.55 15.23 15.91
C PRO A 29 -16.91 13.83 15.86
N ALA A 30 -15.75 13.65 16.49
CA ALA A 30 -15.03 12.37 16.57
C ALA A 30 -15.88 11.18 17.09
N ALA A 31 -16.91 11.46 17.90
CA ALA A 31 -17.89 10.47 18.35
C ALA A 31 -18.63 9.75 17.20
N THR A 32 -18.68 10.37 16.02
CA THR A 32 -19.40 9.87 14.84
C THR A 32 -18.66 8.73 14.14
N LEU A 33 -17.32 8.81 14.03
CA LEU A 33 -16.53 7.75 13.37
C LEU A 33 -16.44 6.48 14.23
N VAL A 34 -16.32 6.63 15.55
CA VAL A 34 -16.31 5.48 16.47
C VAL A 34 -17.61 4.66 16.35
N GLN A 35 -18.77 5.33 16.37
CA GLN A 35 -20.06 4.67 16.17
C GLN A 35 -20.20 4.08 14.77
N PHE A 36 -19.65 4.77 13.77
CA PHE A 36 -19.69 4.31 12.39
C PHE A 36 -18.88 3.03 12.17
N VAL A 37 -17.69 2.88 12.77
CA VAL A 37 -16.94 1.61 12.72
C VAL A 37 -17.75 0.45 13.30
N GLN A 38 -18.53 0.70 14.36
CA GLN A 38 -19.40 -0.32 14.94
C GLN A 38 -20.51 -0.74 13.98
N GLN A 39 -21.08 0.21 13.24
CA GLN A 39 -22.13 -0.05 12.25
C GLN A 39 -21.60 -0.83 11.04
N MET A 40 -20.34 -0.63 10.66
CA MET A 40 -19.71 -1.27 9.49
C MET A 40 -19.24 -2.71 9.72
N ARG A 41 -19.34 -3.26 10.93
CA ARG A 41 -18.85 -4.61 11.22
C ARG A 41 -19.39 -5.69 10.27
N PRO A 42 -20.68 -5.73 9.93
CA PRO A 42 -21.20 -6.73 8.99
C PRO A 42 -20.57 -6.62 7.59
N GLU A 43 -20.34 -5.40 7.11
CA GLU A 43 -19.70 -5.16 5.81
C GLU A 43 -18.22 -5.56 5.84
N ILE A 44 -17.51 -5.21 6.91
CA ILE A 44 -16.12 -5.62 7.14
C ILE A 44 -16.01 -7.15 7.11
N GLU A 45 -16.90 -7.85 7.82
CA GLU A 45 -16.92 -9.32 7.87
C GLU A 45 -17.10 -9.93 6.48
N ARG A 46 -17.99 -9.36 5.66
CA ARG A 46 -18.22 -9.84 4.29
C ARG A 46 -17.04 -9.59 3.36
N ALA A 47 -16.25 -8.55 3.61
CA ALA A 47 -15.09 -8.22 2.80
C ALA A 47 -13.83 -8.99 3.21
N LEU A 48 -13.76 -9.47 4.45
CA LEU A 48 -12.56 -10.12 4.97
C LEU A 48 -12.32 -11.51 4.33
N PRO A 49 -11.08 -11.82 3.94
CA PRO A 49 -10.70 -13.19 3.62
C PRO A 49 -10.94 -14.12 4.81
N ALA A 50 -11.40 -15.35 4.52
CA ALA A 50 -11.80 -16.32 5.55
C ALA A 50 -10.71 -16.68 6.58
N HIS A 51 -9.44 -16.46 6.26
CA HIS A 51 -8.31 -16.74 7.15
C HIS A 51 -8.00 -15.60 8.13
N MET A 52 -8.69 -14.46 8.05
CA MET A 52 -8.46 -13.30 8.92
C MET A 52 -9.22 -13.44 10.25
N GLY A 53 -8.65 -12.89 11.33
CA GLY A 53 -9.17 -12.97 12.71
C GLY A 53 -10.48 -12.23 13.02
N GLY A 54 -11.37 -12.07 12.03
CA GLY A 54 -12.72 -11.53 12.13
C GLY A 54 -12.85 -10.00 12.13
N ALA A 55 -14.04 -9.49 11.79
CA ALA A 55 -14.36 -8.07 11.74
C ALA A 55 -14.18 -7.35 13.08
N ASP A 56 -14.39 -8.04 14.19
CA ASP A 56 -14.21 -7.48 15.54
C ASP A 56 -12.77 -7.05 15.82
N ARG A 57 -11.79 -7.80 15.30
CA ARG A 57 -10.37 -7.45 15.42
C ARG A 57 -10.05 -6.23 14.57
N ILE A 58 -10.52 -6.21 13.32
CA ILE A 58 -10.30 -5.08 12.40
C ILE A 58 -10.95 -3.80 12.94
N ALA A 59 -12.19 -3.88 13.41
CA ALA A 59 -12.89 -2.76 14.04
C ALA A 59 -12.12 -2.22 15.26
N ARG A 60 -11.59 -3.11 16.10
CA ARG A 60 -10.77 -2.71 17.26
C ARG A 60 -9.50 -1.98 16.86
N ILE A 61 -8.79 -2.48 15.85
CA ILE A 61 -7.57 -1.83 15.35
C ILE A 61 -7.91 -0.46 14.77
N ALA A 62 -8.95 -0.35 13.93
CA ALA A 62 -9.41 0.91 13.35
C ALA A 62 -9.77 1.96 14.43
N LEU A 63 -10.43 1.53 15.52
CA LEU A 63 -10.73 2.39 16.67
C LEU A 63 -9.47 2.85 17.43
N THR A 64 -8.44 2.00 17.51
CA THR A 64 -7.15 2.37 18.08
C THR A 64 -6.47 3.43 17.19
N GLU A 65 -6.46 3.24 15.87
CA GLU A 65 -5.86 4.19 14.94
C GLU A 65 -6.55 5.56 14.98
N LEU A 66 -7.88 5.61 15.09
CA LEU A 66 -8.64 6.86 15.26
C LEU A 66 -8.21 7.68 16.48
N ARG A 67 -7.63 7.05 17.49
CA ARG A 67 -7.10 7.71 18.70
C ARG A 67 -5.61 8.04 18.59
N ARG A 68 -4.87 7.22 17.83
CA ARG A 68 -3.40 7.29 17.73
C ARG A 68 -2.94 8.26 16.65
N VAL A 69 -3.65 8.32 15.54
CA VAL A 69 -3.29 9.09 14.35
C VAL A 69 -3.96 10.46 14.40
N GLU A 70 -3.16 11.52 14.49
CA GLU A 70 -3.61 12.91 14.56
C GLU A 70 -4.44 13.28 13.33
N HIS A 71 -5.55 14.00 13.51
CA HIS A 71 -6.54 14.36 12.49
C HIS A 71 -7.29 13.19 11.80
N LEU A 72 -7.00 11.91 12.13
CA LEU A 72 -7.72 10.79 11.51
C LEU A 72 -9.20 10.80 11.89
N ALA A 73 -9.53 11.16 13.13
CA ALA A 73 -10.91 11.30 13.61
C ALA A 73 -11.67 12.49 13.00
N GLU A 74 -10.97 13.41 12.31
CA GLU A 74 -11.56 14.56 11.61
C GLU A 74 -11.82 14.26 10.13
N CYS A 75 -11.35 13.12 9.63
CA CYS A 75 -11.53 12.71 8.25
C CYS A 75 -13.02 12.44 7.92
N SER A 76 -13.38 12.60 6.65
CA SER A 76 -14.74 12.25 6.20
C SER A 76 -15.04 10.76 6.43
N ARG A 77 -16.28 10.44 6.82
CA ARG A 77 -16.76 9.06 7.00
C ARG A 77 -16.57 8.20 5.76
N GLU A 78 -16.78 8.77 4.59
CA GLU A 78 -16.71 8.09 3.30
C GLU A 78 -15.29 7.67 2.96
N SER A 79 -14.31 8.57 3.09
CA SER A 79 -12.91 8.20 2.85
C SER A 79 -12.37 7.22 3.89
N PHE A 80 -12.77 7.35 5.15
CA PHE A 80 -12.43 6.37 6.19
C PHE A 80 -13.02 4.98 5.87
N ALA A 81 -14.30 4.92 5.50
CA ALA A 81 -14.96 3.67 5.11
C ALA A 81 -14.29 3.03 3.89
N GLY A 82 -14.04 3.80 2.83
CA GLY A 82 -13.42 3.29 1.62
C GLY A 82 -12.03 2.73 1.89
N ALA A 83 -11.20 3.42 2.68
CA ALA A 83 -9.89 2.94 3.06
C ALA A 83 -9.95 1.66 3.92
N LEU A 84 -10.82 1.63 4.95
CA LEU A 84 -10.98 0.48 5.83
C LEU A 84 -11.52 -0.77 5.09
N MET A 85 -12.47 -0.56 4.18
CA MET A 85 -13.03 -1.64 3.36
C MET A 85 -12.01 -2.15 2.34
N THR A 86 -11.18 -1.27 1.76
CA THR A 86 -10.07 -1.72 0.90
C THR A 86 -9.06 -2.56 1.70
N CYS A 87 -8.66 -2.14 2.90
CA CYS A 87 -7.79 -2.96 3.77
C CYS A 87 -8.41 -4.34 4.05
N SER A 88 -9.69 -4.34 4.42
CA SER A 88 -10.43 -5.57 4.74
C SER A 88 -10.48 -6.52 3.55
N ALA A 89 -10.82 -6.01 2.35
CA ALA A 89 -10.87 -6.80 1.12
C ALA A 89 -9.51 -7.35 0.67
N LEU A 90 -8.42 -6.63 0.97
CA LEU A 90 -7.06 -7.07 0.69
C LEU A 90 -6.49 -8.00 1.78
N GLY A 91 -7.22 -8.23 2.88
CA GLY A 91 -6.70 -8.95 4.03
C GLY A 91 -5.53 -8.25 4.73
N LEU A 92 -5.47 -6.92 4.65
CA LEU A 92 -4.44 -6.09 5.28
C LEU A 92 -4.97 -5.49 6.59
N GLU A 93 -4.13 -5.49 7.61
CA GLU A 93 -4.43 -4.85 8.88
C GLU A 93 -4.32 -3.32 8.78
N PRO A 94 -5.40 -2.57 9.06
CA PRO A 94 -5.42 -1.13 8.96
C PRO A 94 -4.80 -0.50 10.21
N GLY A 95 -3.47 -0.44 10.27
CA GLY A 95 -2.79 0.22 11.37
C GLY A 95 -1.27 0.15 11.25
N GLY A 96 -0.60 1.19 11.75
CA GLY A 96 0.85 1.30 11.61
C GLY A 96 1.68 0.28 12.40
N VAL A 97 1.07 -0.47 13.32
CA VAL A 97 1.76 -1.46 14.17
C VAL A 97 2.19 -2.70 13.39
N SER A 98 1.32 -3.24 12.53
CA SER A 98 1.66 -4.39 11.69
C SER A 98 2.53 -4.01 10.48
N GLY A 99 2.54 -2.72 10.13
CA GLY A 99 3.22 -2.22 8.93
C GLY A 99 2.56 -2.69 7.62
N GLU A 100 1.34 -3.22 7.67
CA GLU A 100 0.64 -3.76 6.50
C GLU A 100 -0.09 -2.68 5.70
N ALA A 101 -0.84 -1.81 6.37
CA ALA A 101 -1.54 -0.69 5.75
C ALA A 101 -1.68 0.48 6.73
N TYR A 102 -1.58 1.69 6.21
CA TYR A 102 -1.65 2.94 6.97
C TYR A 102 -2.86 3.75 6.52
N LEU A 103 -3.68 4.16 7.48
CA LEU A 103 -4.78 5.10 7.27
C LEU A 103 -4.26 6.50 7.60
N LEU A 104 -3.89 7.27 6.58
CA LEU A 104 -3.26 8.57 6.79
C LEU A 104 -4.23 9.71 6.47
N PRO A 105 -4.38 10.70 7.38
CA PRO A 105 -5.14 11.89 7.09
C PRO A 105 -4.39 12.77 6.08
N PHE A 106 -5.15 13.21 5.08
CA PHE A 106 -4.67 14.02 3.98
C PHE A 106 -5.55 15.26 3.84
N TRP A 107 -4.94 16.44 3.89
CA TRP A 107 -5.66 17.70 3.75
C TRP A 107 -6.05 17.92 2.30
N ASN A 108 -7.35 17.85 1.99
CA ASN A 108 -7.87 18.13 0.66
C ASN A 108 -8.28 19.61 0.55
N LYS A 109 -7.53 20.38 -0.24
CA LYS A 109 -7.77 21.82 -0.46
C LYS A 109 -9.12 22.11 -1.12
N LYS A 110 -9.64 21.21 -1.96
CA LYS A 110 -10.90 21.38 -2.70
C LYS A 110 -12.11 21.36 -1.77
N ILE A 111 -12.12 20.46 -0.79
CA ILE A 111 -13.23 20.32 0.17
C ILE A 111 -12.93 21.00 1.52
N ARG A 112 -11.72 21.52 1.70
CA ARG A 112 -11.24 22.17 2.94
C ARG A 112 -11.46 21.29 4.17
N GLY A 113 -11.06 20.03 4.07
CA GLY A 113 -11.18 19.04 5.12
C GLY A 113 -10.22 17.87 4.94
N TYR A 114 -10.11 17.04 5.98
CA TYR A 114 -9.27 15.85 5.94
C TYR A 114 -9.99 14.66 5.29
N GLU A 115 -9.23 13.90 4.52
CA GLU A 115 -9.64 12.63 3.96
C GLU A 115 -8.62 11.55 4.25
N VAL A 116 -9.07 10.29 4.32
CA VAL A 116 -8.16 9.16 4.52
C VAL A 116 -7.56 8.74 3.20
N GLN A 117 -6.23 8.85 3.10
CA GLN A 117 -5.44 8.22 2.06
C GLN A 117 -4.94 6.88 2.58
N LEU A 118 -5.24 5.81 1.84
CA LEU A 118 -4.70 4.49 2.14
C LEU A 118 -3.28 4.39 1.60
N VAL A 119 -2.32 4.05 2.45
CA VAL A 119 -0.95 3.71 2.03
C VAL A 119 -0.66 2.28 2.41
N ILE A 120 -0.33 1.45 1.42
CA ILE A 120 0.00 0.05 1.65
C ILE A 120 1.44 -0.04 2.10
N GLY A 121 1.64 -0.64 3.26
CA GLY A 121 2.94 -0.81 3.85
C GLY A 121 3.74 -1.93 3.18
N TYR A 122 5.04 -1.93 3.43
CA TYR A 122 5.95 -2.91 2.85
C TYR A 122 5.61 -4.34 3.30
N GLN A 123 5.27 -4.52 4.58
CA GLN A 123 4.82 -5.82 5.09
C GLN A 123 3.52 -6.26 4.41
N GLY A 124 2.63 -5.32 4.09
CA GLY A 124 1.40 -5.60 3.35
C GLY A 124 1.68 -6.04 1.92
N MET A 125 2.65 -5.41 1.25
CA MET A 125 3.10 -5.85 -0.07
C MET A 125 3.70 -7.26 -0.04
N ILE A 126 4.58 -7.54 0.93
CA ILE A 126 5.15 -8.89 1.13
C ILE A 126 4.04 -9.91 1.35
N LYS A 127 3.09 -9.62 2.24
CA LYS A 127 1.95 -10.50 2.54
C LYS A 127 1.14 -10.80 1.29
N LEU A 128 0.80 -9.77 0.50
CA LEU A 128 0.07 -9.94 -0.75
C LEU A 128 0.86 -10.76 -1.78
N PHE A 129 2.18 -10.62 -1.83
CA PHE A 129 3.03 -11.46 -2.67
C PHE A 129 2.91 -12.93 -2.25
N TRP A 130 3.08 -13.25 -0.96
CA TRP A 130 3.02 -14.64 -0.48
C TRP A 130 1.64 -15.29 -0.57
N GLN A 131 0.58 -14.49 -0.68
CA GLN A 131 -0.76 -15.00 -0.97
C GLN A 131 -0.95 -15.42 -2.44
N HIS A 132 -0.05 -15.00 -3.34
CA HIS A 132 -0.14 -15.34 -4.75
C HIS A 132 0.24 -16.82 -4.98
N PRO A 133 -0.56 -17.62 -5.71
CA PRO A 133 -0.29 -19.06 -5.92
C PRO A 133 1.06 -19.36 -6.60
N LEU A 134 1.56 -18.43 -7.39
CA LEU A 134 2.88 -18.54 -8.04
C LEU A 134 4.05 -18.02 -7.17
N ALA A 135 3.85 -17.49 -5.97
CA ALA A 135 4.96 -17.00 -5.16
C ALA A 135 5.86 -18.15 -4.70
N ALA A 136 7.18 -18.02 -4.93
CA ALA A 136 8.17 -19.02 -4.50
C ALA A 136 9.35 -18.41 -3.73
N GLY A 137 9.72 -17.16 -4.02
CA GLY A 137 10.79 -16.48 -3.29
C GLY A 137 10.72 -14.97 -3.48
N LEU A 138 11.07 -14.21 -2.45
CA LEU A 138 11.22 -12.76 -2.49
C LEU A 138 12.42 -12.39 -1.62
N ASP A 139 13.42 -11.78 -2.24
CA ASP A 139 14.67 -11.40 -1.60
C ASP A 139 15.01 -9.95 -1.92
N THR A 140 15.73 -9.29 -1.02
CA THR A 140 16.30 -7.96 -1.23
C THR A 140 17.74 -7.93 -0.77
N GLY A 141 18.56 -7.09 -1.39
CA GLY A 141 19.95 -6.95 -0.98
C GLY A 141 20.49 -5.54 -1.20
N THR A 142 21.37 -5.15 -0.28
CA THR A 142 22.27 -4.00 -0.43
C THR A 142 23.61 -4.50 -0.95
N VAL A 143 24.07 -3.90 -2.04
CA VAL A 143 25.38 -4.14 -2.65
C VAL A 143 26.29 -3.01 -2.21
N HIS A 144 27.48 -3.35 -1.76
CA HIS A 144 28.49 -2.41 -1.32
C HIS A 144 29.70 -2.43 -2.27
N GLU A 145 30.53 -1.40 -2.21
CA GLU A 145 31.71 -1.23 -3.08
C GLU A 145 32.65 -2.45 -3.08
N GLY A 146 32.79 -3.13 -1.94
CA GLY A 146 33.61 -4.33 -1.84
C GLY A 146 32.97 -5.61 -2.40
N ASP A 147 31.67 -5.62 -2.68
CA ASP A 147 30.94 -6.81 -3.11
C ASP A 147 31.23 -7.17 -4.58
N THR A 148 31.20 -8.46 -4.92
CA THR A 148 31.19 -8.85 -6.34
C THR A 148 29.76 -8.85 -6.84
N PHE A 149 29.44 -7.93 -7.75
CA PHE A 149 28.09 -7.73 -8.24
C PHE A 149 28.02 -7.59 -9.76
N GLU A 150 27.20 -8.42 -10.39
CA GLU A 150 26.99 -8.48 -11.84
C GLU A 150 25.49 -8.63 -12.14
N TYR A 151 24.97 -7.86 -13.10
CA TYR A 151 23.58 -7.99 -13.53
C TYR A 151 23.39 -7.68 -15.02
N GLU A 152 22.41 -8.33 -15.63
CA GLU A 152 22.03 -8.17 -17.04
C GLU A 152 20.49 -8.27 -17.16
N TYR A 153 19.84 -7.34 -17.86
CA TYR A 153 18.37 -7.32 -18.04
C TYR A 153 17.91 -7.88 -19.40
N GLY A 154 18.80 -8.50 -20.18
CA GLY A 154 18.52 -8.96 -21.53
C GLY A 154 17.42 -10.05 -21.61
N LEU A 155 17.33 -10.74 -22.75
CA LEU A 155 16.34 -11.83 -22.92
C LEU A 155 16.52 -12.98 -21.92
N ASP A 156 17.73 -13.11 -21.36
CA ASP A 156 18.07 -14.03 -20.28
C ASP A 156 18.65 -13.21 -19.10
N PRO A 157 17.78 -12.69 -18.21
CA PRO A 157 18.23 -11.84 -17.12
C PRO A 157 19.11 -12.57 -16.12
N LYS A 158 20.21 -11.95 -15.70
CA LYS A 158 21.15 -12.50 -14.71
C LYS A 158 21.37 -11.54 -13.58
N LEU A 159 21.48 -12.06 -12.37
CA LEU A 159 21.85 -11.32 -11.18
C LEU A 159 22.75 -12.20 -10.32
N ARG A 160 23.97 -11.72 -10.06
CA ARG A 160 24.93 -12.38 -9.18
C ARG A 160 25.42 -11.38 -8.16
N HIS A 161 25.19 -11.70 -6.89
CA HIS A 161 25.69 -10.93 -5.75
C HIS A 161 26.48 -11.86 -4.82
N VAL A 162 27.76 -11.55 -4.61
CA VAL A 162 28.60 -12.23 -3.62
C VAL A 162 29.11 -11.17 -2.63
N PRO A 163 28.57 -11.14 -1.40
CA PRO A 163 28.98 -10.16 -0.40
C PRO A 163 30.45 -10.33 0.02
N ALA A 164 31.16 -9.21 0.14
CA ALA A 164 32.42 -9.15 0.84
C ALA A 164 32.25 -9.44 2.33
N ARG A 165 33.27 -10.03 2.94
CA ARG A 165 33.30 -10.35 4.37
C ARG A 165 34.11 -9.32 5.15
N GLY A 166 33.66 -9.01 6.36
CA GLY A 166 34.39 -8.15 7.30
C GLY A 166 34.42 -6.68 6.88
N SER A 167 35.50 -5.99 7.24
CA SER A 167 35.66 -4.54 7.08
C SER A 167 35.81 -4.04 5.63
N ALA A 168 35.85 -4.94 4.66
CA ALA A 168 35.99 -4.60 3.25
C ALA A 168 34.71 -4.08 2.59
N LYS A 169 33.57 -4.03 3.32
CA LYS A 169 32.28 -3.74 2.70
C LYS A 169 32.18 -2.36 2.05
N GLY A 170 32.80 -1.30 2.56
CA GLY A 170 32.68 0.02 1.93
C GLY A 170 31.24 0.55 1.87
N PRO A 171 30.98 1.68 1.18
CA PRO A 171 29.65 2.26 1.06
C PRO A 171 28.72 1.44 0.15
N ALA A 172 27.41 1.55 0.38
CA ALA A 172 26.39 0.99 -0.51
C ALA A 172 26.44 1.65 -1.89
N THR A 173 26.31 0.85 -2.95
CA THR A 173 26.36 1.28 -4.35
C THR A 173 25.07 0.97 -5.10
N HIS A 174 24.44 -0.16 -4.78
CA HIS A 174 23.19 -0.60 -5.41
C HIS A 174 22.28 -1.28 -4.40
N TYR A 175 21.00 -1.30 -4.72
CA TYR A 175 19.95 -2.03 -4.01
C TYR A 175 19.18 -2.84 -5.00
N TYR A 176 18.85 -4.09 -4.66
CA TYR A 176 18.05 -4.91 -5.54
C TYR A 176 16.94 -5.64 -4.79
N ALA A 177 15.94 -6.04 -5.58
CA ALA A 177 14.89 -6.96 -5.16
C ALA A 177 14.74 -8.05 -6.23
N VAL A 178 14.57 -9.29 -5.80
CA VAL A 178 14.35 -10.47 -6.65
C VAL A 178 13.07 -11.15 -6.23
N ALA A 179 12.27 -11.58 -7.20
CA ALA A 179 11.17 -12.49 -6.98
C ALA A 179 11.36 -13.74 -7.85
N ARG A 180 11.04 -14.89 -7.26
CA ARG A 180 11.00 -16.20 -7.90
C ARG A 180 9.56 -16.69 -7.89
N LEU A 181 9.16 -17.27 -9.01
CA LEU A 181 7.83 -17.82 -9.21
C LEU A 181 7.89 -19.35 -9.28
N ALA A 182 6.85 -20.00 -8.78
CA ALA A 182 6.75 -21.46 -8.74
C ALA A 182 6.75 -22.12 -10.13
N ASN A 183 6.43 -21.35 -11.18
CA ASN A 183 6.48 -21.79 -12.57
C ASN A 183 7.88 -21.65 -13.21
N GLY A 184 8.92 -21.34 -12.42
CA GLY A 184 10.29 -21.14 -12.90
C GLY A 184 10.59 -19.73 -13.42
N GLY A 185 9.59 -18.84 -13.47
CA GLY A 185 9.81 -17.43 -13.80
C GLY A 185 10.54 -16.69 -12.70
N SER A 186 11.30 -15.66 -13.05
CA SER A 186 11.92 -14.75 -12.11
C SER A 186 11.87 -13.32 -12.64
N ALA A 187 11.90 -12.37 -11.72
CA ALA A 187 12.05 -10.95 -12.05
C ALA A 187 12.94 -10.32 -10.98
N PHE A 188 13.77 -9.36 -11.38
CA PHE A 188 14.51 -8.55 -10.44
C PHE A 188 14.57 -7.10 -10.90
N VAL A 189 14.81 -6.23 -9.92
CA VAL A 189 15.10 -4.81 -10.14
C VAL A 189 16.34 -4.48 -9.34
N VAL A 190 17.27 -3.76 -9.97
CA VAL A 190 18.44 -3.12 -9.37
C VAL A 190 18.27 -1.62 -9.52
N LEU A 191 18.51 -0.89 -8.44
CA LEU A 191 18.56 0.57 -8.37
C LEU A 191 19.96 0.93 -7.86
N ASP A 192 20.61 1.88 -8.52
CA ASP A 192 21.79 2.51 -7.91
C ASP A 192 21.36 3.55 -6.85
N VAL A 193 22.34 4.13 -6.15
CA VAL A 193 22.07 5.16 -5.13
C VAL A 193 21.37 6.39 -5.73
N ASP A 194 21.69 6.76 -6.98
CA ASP A 194 21.12 7.93 -7.62
C ASP A 194 19.64 7.72 -8.00
N ASP A 195 19.29 6.52 -8.44
CA ASP A 195 17.90 6.09 -8.68
C ASP A 195 17.07 6.16 -7.40
N VAL A 196 17.62 5.65 -6.29
CA VAL A 196 16.96 5.69 -4.98
C VAL A 196 16.76 7.14 -4.54
N GLU A 197 17.79 7.99 -4.65
CA GLU A 197 17.68 9.41 -4.33
C GLU A 197 16.66 10.15 -5.22
N ALA A 198 16.60 9.82 -6.51
CA ALA A 198 15.63 10.39 -7.44
C ALA A 198 14.18 10.01 -7.06
N ILE A 199 13.97 8.82 -6.51
CA ILE A 199 12.66 8.40 -5.98
C ILE A 199 12.39 9.07 -4.63
N ARG A 200 13.38 9.08 -3.72
CA ARG A 200 13.28 9.73 -2.40
C ARG A 200 12.85 11.19 -2.54
N LYS A 201 13.46 11.94 -3.46
CA LYS A 201 13.14 13.37 -3.70
C LYS A 201 11.69 13.64 -4.10
N ARG A 202 10.99 12.66 -4.68
CA ARG A 202 9.56 12.76 -5.04
C ARG A 202 8.65 12.44 -3.85
N SER A 203 9.18 11.80 -2.81
CA SER A 203 8.45 11.53 -1.57
C SER A 203 8.24 12.81 -0.78
N LYS A 204 7.06 12.95 -0.20
CA LYS A 204 6.77 14.03 0.76
C LYS A 204 7.53 13.85 2.08
N ALA A 205 7.89 12.61 2.43
CA ALA A 205 8.65 12.27 3.62
C ALA A 205 10.17 12.17 3.36
N LYS A 206 10.69 12.84 2.34
CA LYS A 206 12.09 12.70 1.91
C LYS A 206 13.09 13.01 3.02
N ASP A 207 12.83 14.05 3.83
CA ASP A 207 13.77 14.57 4.83
C ASP A 207 13.46 14.09 6.26
N PHE A 208 12.52 13.15 6.41
CA PHE A 208 11.99 12.75 7.72
C PHE A 208 11.88 11.24 7.87
N GLY A 209 11.96 10.78 9.13
CA GLY A 209 11.69 9.39 9.49
C GLY A 209 12.76 8.43 8.98
N PRO A 210 12.38 7.19 8.60
CA PRO A 210 13.32 6.11 8.29
C PRO A 210 14.33 6.41 7.17
N TRP A 211 14.14 7.45 6.35
CA TRP A 211 15.14 7.86 5.38
C TRP A 211 16.43 8.44 6.02
N SER A 212 16.37 8.92 7.26
CA SER A 212 17.55 9.41 7.99
C SER A 212 18.15 8.37 8.93
N THR A 213 17.35 7.47 9.49
CA THR A 213 17.81 6.44 10.44
C THR A 213 18.12 5.10 9.79
N ASP A 214 17.40 4.73 8.73
CA ASP A 214 17.39 3.39 8.14
C ASP A 214 17.39 3.46 6.60
N TYR A 215 18.35 4.22 6.04
CA TYR A 215 18.41 4.50 4.60
C TYR A 215 18.39 3.24 3.73
N ASP A 216 19.25 2.26 4.03
CA ASP A 216 19.40 1.04 3.23
C ASP A 216 18.12 0.20 3.22
N ALA A 217 17.43 0.14 4.36
CA ALA A 217 16.12 -0.51 4.47
C ALA A 217 15.08 0.19 3.59
N MET A 218 15.09 1.53 3.56
CA MET A 218 14.19 2.32 2.72
C MET A 218 14.51 2.18 1.24
N ALA A 219 15.78 2.06 0.88
CA ALA A 219 16.24 1.78 -0.47
C ALA A 219 15.81 0.38 -0.93
N CYS A 220 15.99 -0.66 -0.10
CA CYS A 220 15.50 -2.02 -0.37
C CYS A 220 13.98 -2.06 -0.53
N LYS A 221 13.23 -1.39 0.35
CA LYS A 221 11.78 -1.21 0.23
C LYS A 221 11.41 -0.55 -1.11
N THR A 222 12.20 0.41 -1.56
CA THR A 222 12.00 1.09 -2.84
C THR A 222 12.22 0.13 -4.00
N ALA A 223 13.26 -0.71 -3.97
CA ALA A 223 13.49 -1.75 -4.97
C ALA A 223 12.33 -2.75 -5.05
N VAL A 224 11.79 -3.19 -3.91
CA VAL A 224 10.61 -4.09 -3.88
C VAL A 224 9.39 -3.40 -4.48
N ARG A 225 9.15 -2.13 -4.18
CA ARG A 225 8.06 -1.37 -4.81
C ARG A 225 8.17 -1.29 -6.32
N GLN A 226 9.38 -1.20 -6.86
CA GLN A 226 9.59 -1.24 -8.31
C GLN A 226 9.38 -2.66 -8.87
N LEU A 227 9.93 -3.68 -8.21
CA LEU A 227 9.77 -5.08 -8.61
C LEU A 227 8.30 -5.49 -8.74
N PHE A 228 7.45 -5.07 -7.82
CA PHE A 228 6.01 -5.38 -7.82
C PHE A 228 5.26 -4.83 -9.04
N LYS A 229 5.84 -3.87 -9.78
CA LYS A 229 5.25 -3.40 -11.04
C LYS A 229 5.39 -4.42 -12.16
N LEU A 230 6.41 -5.28 -12.10
CA LEU A 230 6.77 -6.29 -13.10
C LEU A 230 6.10 -7.65 -12.84
N LEU A 231 5.75 -7.94 -11.59
CA LEU A 231 5.21 -9.25 -11.22
C LEU A 231 3.80 -9.49 -11.77
N PRO A 232 3.44 -10.75 -12.06
CA PRO A 232 2.05 -11.09 -12.30
C PRO A 232 1.24 -10.69 -11.08
N LYS A 233 0.25 -9.83 -11.29
CA LYS A 233 -0.57 -9.29 -10.22
C LYS A 233 -1.75 -10.25 -10.03
N SER A 234 -1.91 -10.78 -8.81
CA SER A 234 -3.23 -11.29 -8.42
C SER A 234 -4.24 -10.15 -8.46
N ALA A 235 -5.54 -10.47 -8.45
CA ALA A 235 -6.57 -9.46 -8.37
C ALA A 235 -6.38 -8.58 -7.12
N GLU A 236 -5.98 -9.18 -5.99
CA GLU A 236 -5.67 -8.50 -4.74
C GLU A 236 -4.47 -7.55 -4.90
N LEU A 237 -3.37 -8.00 -5.51
CA LEU A 237 -2.20 -7.16 -5.69
C LEU A 237 -2.46 -6.02 -6.70
N ALA A 238 -3.25 -6.27 -7.74
CA ALA A 238 -3.66 -5.24 -8.69
C ALA A 238 -4.51 -4.16 -8.01
N ARG A 239 -5.48 -4.55 -7.17
CA ARG A 239 -6.28 -3.64 -6.34
C ARG A 239 -5.41 -2.88 -5.34
N ALA A 240 -4.47 -3.55 -4.69
CA ALA A 240 -3.52 -2.93 -3.78
C ALA A 240 -2.75 -1.79 -4.46
N VAL A 241 -2.18 -2.06 -5.64
CA VAL A 241 -1.48 -1.04 -6.44
C VAL A 241 -2.41 0.09 -6.87
N ALA A 242 -3.65 -0.20 -7.24
CA ALA A 242 -4.62 0.80 -7.69
C ALA A 242 -5.12 1.73 -6.57
N HIS A 243 -5.12 1.25 -5.32
CA HIS A 243 -5.58 2.03 -4.16
C HIS A 243 -4.44 2.63 -3.33
N ASP A 244 -3.18 2.17 -3.49
CA ASP A 244 -2.02 2.70 -2.78
C ASP A 244 -1.81 4.18 -3.09
N GLY A 245 -1.82 5.00 -2.05
CA GLY A 245 -1.66 6.44 -2.15
C GLY A 245 -2.87 7.15 -2.76
N THR A 246 -4.06 6.55 -2.73
CA THR A 246 -5.29 7.19 -3.22
C THR A 246 -6.32 7.37 -2.12
N VAL A 247 -7.34 8.19 -2.40
CA VAL A 247 -8.51 8.35 -1.54
C VAL A 247 -9.71 7.71 -2.22
N ARG A 248 -10.33 6.75 -1.53
CA ARG A 248 -11.53 6.06 -1.97
C ARG A 248 -12.70 6.44 -1.07
N ARG A 249 -13.78 6.98 -1.65
CA ARG A 249 -14.99 7.40 -0.90
C ARG A 249 -16.16 6.42 -1.02
N ASP A 250 -16.15 5.59 -2.07
CA ASP A 250 -17.16 4.56 -2.28
C ASP A 250 -16.74 3.27 -1.57
N ALA A 251 -17.38 2.95 -0.45
CA ALA A 251 -17.07 1.76 0.36
C ALA A 251 -17.73 0.46 -0.14
N SER A 252 -18.51 0.51 -1.23
CA SER A 252 -19.19 -0.66 -1.81
C SER A 252 -18.20 -1.67 -2.41
N PRO A 253 -18.53 -2.96 -2.51
CA PRO A 253 -17.69 -3.93 -3.21
C PRO A 253 -17.36 -3.50 -4.65
N GLU A 254 -18.32 -2.91 -5.36
CA GLU A 254 -18.16 -2.42 -6.74
C GLU A 254 -17.12 -1.29 -6.83
N GLY A 255 -17.07 -0.41 -5.82
CA GLY A 255 -16.07 0.65 -5.73
C GLY A 255 -14.63 0.18 -5.53
N LEU A 256 -14.40 -1.11 -5.23
CA LEU A 256 -13.05 -1.66 -5.05
C LEU A 256 -12.33 -1.87 -6.39
N ASP A 257 -13.06 -2.16 -7.46
CA ASP A 257 -12.48 -2.37 -8.79
C ASP A 257 -12.26 -1.05 -9.55
N VAL A 258 -12.70 0.07 -8.97
CA VAL A 258 -12.44 1.42 -9.48
C VAL A 258 -11.22 2.00 -8.74
N PRO A 259 -10.17 2.46 -9.44
CA PRO A 259 -9.03 3.11 -8.79
C PRO A 259 -9.47 4.31 -7.94
N GLY A 260 -8.87 4.50 -6.78
CA GLY A 260 -9.13 5.67 -5.94
C GLY A 260 -8.68 6.97 -6.61
N GLU A 261 -9.13 8.11 -6.07
CA GLU A 261 -8.76 9.42 -6.58
C GLU A 261 -7.41 9.86 -6.00
N TYR A 262 -6.49 10.28 -6.86
CA TYR A 262 -5.31 11.03 -6.44
C TYR A 262 -5.72 12.47 -6.14
N ILE A 263 -5.52 12.89 -4.90
CA ILE A 263 -5.90 14.23 -4.45
C ILE A 263 -4.65 15.11 -4.32
N GLU A 264 -4.75 16.34 -4.83
CA GLU A 264 -3.76 17.38 -4.56
C GLU A 264 -3.96 17.96 -3.14
N GLY A 265 -2.97 17.76 -2.28
CA GLY A 265 -3.03 18.15 -0.88
C GLY A 265 -1.76 17.81 -0.11
N GLU A 266 -1.81 17.95 1.20
CA GLU A 266 -0.67 17.75 2.10
C GLU A 266 -1.00 16.61 3.08
N ILE A 267 -0.05 15.67 3.25
CA ILE A 267 -0.17 14.62 4.26
C ILE A 267 0.08 15.30 5.61
N VAL A 268 -0.75 15.04 6.60
CA VAL A 268 -0.46 15.48 7.97
C VAL A 268 0.74 14.68 8.47
N GLU A 269 1.82 15.38 8.81
CA GLU A 269 2.95 14.76 9.50
C GLU A 269 2.47 14.21 10.85
N GLN A 270 2.52 12.89 10.98
CA GLN A 270 2.21 12.24 12.24
C GLN A 270 3.43 12.37 13.15
N PRO A 271 3.27 12.72 14.44
CA PRO A 271 4.37 12.64 15.38
C PRO A 271 4.95 11.23 15.31
N SER A 272 6.27 11.13 15.06
CA SER A 272 6.97 9.85 15.07
C SER A 272 6.66 9.15 16.40
N VAL A 273 6.10 7.94 16.33
CA VAL A 273 5.77 7.17 17.53
C VAL A 273 7.09 6.87 18.25
N GLN A 274 7.46 7.70 19.21
CA GLN A 274 8.49 7.37 20.19
C GLN A 274 7.90 6.24 21.04
N GLY A 275 8.39 5.01 20.86
CA GLY A 275 8.10 3.89 21.76
C GLY A 275 7.26 2.74 21.20
N GLY A 276 7.02 2.69 19.89
CA GLY A 276 6.70 1.42 19.23
C GLY A 276 7.90 1.03 18.39
N GLU A 277 8.62 -0.04 18.77
CA GLU A 277 9.46 -0.77 17.82
C GLU A 277 8.56 -1.09 16.61
N GLN A 278 8.69 -0.28 15.56
CA GLN A 278 8.50 -0.81 14.23
C GLN A 278 9.55 -1.90 14.12
N PRO A 279 9.21 -3.15 13.73
CA PRO A 279 10.21 -4.17 13.56
C PRO A 279 11.28 -3.58 12.64
N SER A 280 12.46 -3.34 13.20
CA SER A 280 13.60 -2.88 12.44
C SER A 280 13.94 -4.01 11.47
N VAL A 281 14.60 -3.69 10.36
CA VAL A 281 14.96 -4.72 9.37
C VAL A 281 15.96 -5.74 9.95
N GLU A 282 16.49 -5.51 11.16
CA GLU A 282 17.24 -6.50 11.95
C GLU A 282 16.37 -7.65 12.48
N ASP A 283 15.05 -7.50 12.52
CA ASP A 283 14.11 -8.53 13.00
C ASP A 283 13.64 -9.49 11.90
N VAL A 284 14.27 -9.51 10.70
CA VAL A 284 14.20 -10.71 9.87
C VAL A 284 15.07 -11.75 10.57
N PRO A 285 14.51 -12.79 11.19
CA PRO A 285 15.32 -13.75 11.91
C PRO A 285 16.35 -14.33 10.93
N SER A 286 17.61 -14.42 11.35
CA SER A 286 18.68 -15.13 10.61
C SER A 286 18.30 -16.57 10.23
N GLN A 287 17.22 -17.07 10.80
CA GLN A 287 16.50 -18.31 10.50
C GLN A 287 15.89 -18.38 9.09
N PHE A 288 15.77 -17.26 8.36
CA PHE A 288 15.38 -17.24 6.95
C PHE A 288 16.59 -17.32 5.98
N ALA A 289 17.82 -17.23 6.50
CA ALA A 289 19.03 -17.51 5.74
C ALA A 289 19.26 -19.04 5.70
N GLY A 290 18.56 -19.72 4.79
CA GLY A 290 18.78 -21.13 4.50
C GLY A 290 17.62 -22.04 4.93
N TRP A 291 16.68 -22.26 4.01
CA TRP A 291 15.75 -23.39 4.05
C TRP A 291 15.99 -24.28 2.81
N PRO A 292 15.77 -25.59 2.92
CA PRO A 292 16.45 -26.59 2.11
C PRO A 292 16.06 -26.48 0.63
N GLU A 293 17.06 -26.72 -0.20
CA GLU A 293 16.95 -26.88 -1.65
C GLU A 293 15.71 -27.71 -2.00
N ALA A 294 14.86 -27.18 -2.87
CA ALA A 294 13.66 -27.87 -3.31
C ALA A 294 14.06 -29.27 -3.83
N ALA A 295 13.56 -30.32 -3.17
CA ALA A 295 13.82 -31.69 -3.58
C ALA A 295 13.38 -31.87 -5.03
N GLU A 296 14.31 -32.31 -5.88
CA GLU A 296 14.06 -32.61 -7.28
C GLU A 296 12.86 -33.57 -7.42
N PRO A 297 11.96 -33.37 -8.39
CA PRO A 297 10.87 -34.30 -8.61
C PRO A 297 11.44 -35.65 -9.06
N ALA A 298 11.13 -36.70 -8.29
CA ALA A 298 11.45 -38.06 -8.65
C ALA A 298 10.89 -38.38 -10.05
N ALA A 299 11.78 -38.72 -10.98
CA ALA A 299 11.41 -39.20 -12.30
C ALA A 299 10.60 -40.51 -12.19
N GLN A 300 9.43 -40.54 -12.80
CA GLN A 300 8.74 -41.76 -13.24
C GLN A 300 8.47 -41.65 -14.73
#